data_AF-A0AAW4WX87-F1
#
_entry.id   AF-A0AAW4WX87-F1
#
_cell.length_a   1.000
_cell.length_b   1.000
_cell.length_c   1.000
_cell.angle_alpha   90.00
_cell.angle_beta   90.00
_cell.angle_gamma   90.00
#
_symmetry.space_group_name_H-M   'P 1'
#
loop_
_entity.id
_entity.type
_entity.pdbx_description
1 polymer ?
#
loop_
_entity_poly.entity_id
_entity_poly.type
_entity_poly.pdbx_seq_one_letter_code
_entity_poly.pdbx_strand_id
1 'polypeptide(L)'
;MSKKILILLLLIFLSIYTVDIYAESNYNWQELIDTTQSQLESNRSDIVLNYTLAVAYANTGEVVKAYEIIDVFGNNVSREEFNQALDPYLKSLATYQNRDNLLLLNYAAFAEVINRNYDDAVDLFEYIIELDPDNLWAYNNAAAALVEIEEFDKAMNYADKALSMQNNEYSHLIKGLVYYKRGNYVRALFQATRSRSLFRALAEDEYQDFMNE
;
A
#
# COMPACT_ATOMS: atom_id res chain seq x y z
N MET A 1 -20.04 1.48 -46.87
CA MET A 1 -20.00 2.06 -45.51
C MET A 1 -19.00 3.22 -45.52
N SER A 2 -19.36 4.42 -45.04
CA SER A 2 -18.44 5.57 -45.10
C SER A 2 -17.31 5.39 -44.08
N LYS A 3 -16.08 5.83 -44.42
CA LYS A 3 -14.91 5.73 -43.51
C LYS A 3 -15.19 6.32 -42.11
N LYS A 4 -16.09 7.31 -42.01
CA LYS A 4 -16.51 7.93 -40.74
C LYS A 4 -17.33 6.98 -39.85
N ILE A 5 -18.18 6.14 -40.43
CA ILE A 5 -18.99 5.16 -39.67
C ILE A 5 -18.09 4.04 -39.13
N LEU A 6 -17.08 3.62 -39.90
CA LEU A 6 -16.12 2.60 -39.46
C LEU A 6 -15.26 3.08 -38.28
N ILE A 7 -14.84 4.35 -38.28
CA ILE A 7 -14.08 4.96 -37.17
C ILE A 7 -14.95 5.09 -35.92
N LEU A 8 -16.21 5.51 -36.05
CA LEU A 8 -17.12 5.60 -34.90
C LEU A 8 -17.39 4.22 -34.28
N LEU A 9 -17.57 3.19 -35.11
CA LEU A 9 -17.77 1.82 -34.61
C LEU A 9 -16.50 1.28 -33.93
N LEU A 10 -15.30 1.60 -34.43
CA LEU A 10 -14.03 1.26 -33.76
C LEU A 10 -13.87 1.96 -32.41
N LEU A 11 -14.26 3.24 -32.31
CA LEU A 11 -14.23 3.99 -31.05
C LEU A 11 -15.26 3.46 -30.04
N ILE A 12 -16.45 3.09 -30.50
CA ILE A 12 -17.48 2.45 -29.66
C ILE A 12 -17.03 1.05 -29.23
N PHE A 13 -16.35 0.30 -30.10
CA PHE A 13 -15.79 -1.01 -29.75
C PHE A 13 -14.65 -0.89 -28.72
N LEU A 14 -13.80 0.15 -28.84
CA LEU A 14 -12.77 0.47 -27.85
C LEU A 14 -13.35 0.94 -26.50
N SER A 15 -14.47 1.67 -26.50
CA SER A 15 -15.12 2.11 -25.25
C SER A 15 -16.00 1.05 -24.58
N ILE A 16 -16.40 0.00 -25.31
CA ILE A 16 -17.14 -1.15 -24.74
C ILE A 16 -16.16 -2.22 -24.24
N TYR A 17 -14.92 -2.25 -24.75
CA TYR A 17 -13.83 -3.10 -24.28
C TYR A 17 -12.86 -2.41 -23.31
N THR A 18 -13.18 -1.24 -22.76
CA THR A 18 -12.77 -0.94 -21.38
C THR A 18 -13.71 -1.69 -20.46
N VAL A 19 -13.67 -3.02 -20.53
CA VAL A 19 -13.80 -3.77 -19.29
C VAL A 19 -12.62 -3.23 -18.49
N ASP A 20 -12.89 -2.53 -17.40
CA ASP A 20 -11.90 -2.30 -16.36
C ASP A 20 -11.53 -3.69 -15.84
N ILE A 21 -10.72 -4.42 -16.63
CA ILE A 21 -9.91 -5.52 -16.17
C ILE A 21 -8.81 -4.79 -15.43
N TYR A 22 -9.08 -4.40 -14.18
CA TYR A 22 -8.02 -4.39 -13.20
C TYR A 22 -7.38 -5.78 -13.35
N ALA A 23 -6.14 -5.85 -13.81
CA ALA A 23 -5.46 -7.12 -13.89
C ALA A 23 -5.39 -7.61 -12.43
N GLU A 24 -6.24 -8.57 -12.09
CA GLU A 24 -6.17 -9.23 -10.80
C GLU A 24 -4.72 -9.72 -10.66
N SER A 25 -4.07 -9.35 -9.55
CA SER A 25 -2.72 -9.80 -9.25
C SER A 25 -2.59 -11.30 -9.54
N ASN A 26 -1.48 -11.70 -10.16
CA ASN A 26 -1.21 -13.12 -10.43
C ASN A 26 -1.08 -13.97 -9.15
N TYR A 27 -0.98 -13.33 -7.97
CA TYR A 27 -0.96 -13.96 -6.66
C TYR A 27 -2.39 -14.12 -6.10
N ASN A 28 -2.74 -15.31 -5.63
CA ASN A 28 -4.07 -15.62 -5.06
C ASN A 28 -4.22 -15.07 -3.62
N TRP A 29 -4.46 -13.75 -3.51
CA TRP A 29 -4.59 -13.07 -2.22
C TRP A 29 -5.78 -13.54 -1.39
N GLN A 30 -6.90 -13.91 -2.03
CA GLN A 30 -8.09 -14.37 -1.32
C GLN A 30 -7.85 -15.71 -0.61
N GLU A 31 -7.20 -16.67 -1.29
CA GLU A 31 -6.82 -17.93 -0.66
C GLU A 31 -5.82 -17.72 0.50
N LEU A 32 -4.92 -16.74 0.36
CA LEU A 32 -4.00 -16.36 1.43
C LEU A 32 -4.77 -15.80 2.63
N ILE A 33 -5.73 -14.89 2.42
CA ILE A 33 -6.60 -14.36 3.49
C ILE A 33 -7.27 -15.51 4.25
N ASP A 34 -7.98 -16.38 3.53
CA ASP A 34 -8.77 -17.45 4.13
C ASP A 34 -7.89 -18.41 4.96
N THR A 35 -6.73 -18.77 4.40
CA THR A 35 -5.77 -19.66 5.07
C THR A 35 -5.14 -19.00 6.30
N THR A 36 -4.70 -17.75 6.16
CA THR A 36 -4.04 -17.02 7.26
C THR A 36 -5.03 -16.73 8.39
N GLN A 37 -6.29 -16.39 8.09
CA GLN A 37 -7.33 -16.23 9.10
C GLN A 37 -7.53 -17.52 9.91
N SER A 38 -7.62 -18.67 9.25
CA SER A 38 -7.76 -19.97 9.93
C SER A 38 -6.57 -20.27 10.83
N GLN A 39 -5.34 -19.97 10.38
CA GLN A 39 -4.14 -20.15 11.21
C GLN A 39 -4.15 -19.23 12.45
N LEU A 40 -4.58 -17.97 12.28
CA LEU A 40 -4.68 -17.00 13.36
C LEU A 40 -5.73 -17.36 14.42
N GLU A 41 -6.73 -18.20 14.12
CA GLU A 41 -7.66 -18.70 15.16
C GLU A 41 -6.93 -19.45 16.28
N SER A 42 -5.88 -20.18 15.91
CA SER A 42 -5.04 -20.96 16.82
C SER A 42 -3.83 -20.21 17.36
N ASN A 43 -3.37 -19.16 16.66
CA ASN A 43 -2.18 -18.40 17.01
C ASN A 43 -2.35 -16.89 16.75
N ARG A 44 -3.21 -16.24 17.53
CA ARG A 44 -3.62 -14.84 17.30
C ARG A 44 -2.49 -13.82 17.36
N SER A 45 -1.40 -14.12 18.06
CA SER A 45 -0.26 -13.21 18.27
C SER A 45 0.89 -13.45 17.30
N ASP A 46 0.72 -14.31 16.29
CA ASP A 46 1.79 -14.58 15.32
C ASP A 46 2.09 -13.33 14.48
N ILE A 47 3.32 -12.84 14.60
CA ILE A 47 3.76 -11.61 13.94
C ILE A 47 3.67 -11.74 12.43
N VAL A 48 4.17 -12.85 11.89
CA VAL A 48 4.22 -13.05 10.46
C VAL A 48 2.81 -13.17 9.92
N LEU A 49 1.96 -13.99 10.52
CA LEU A 49 0.60 -14.20 10.01
C LEU A 49 -0.27 -12.94 10.08
N ASN A 50 -0.17 -12.13 11.14
CA ASN A 50 -0.88 -10.85 11.18
C ASN A 50 -0.40 -9.94 10.05
N TYR A 51 0.91 -9.87 9.83
CA TYR A 51 1.47 -9.07 8.74
C TYR A 51 1.09 -9.62 7.34
N THR A 52 1.12 -10.94 7.15
CA THR A 52 0.62 -11.64 5.95
C THR A 52 -0.81 -11.23 5.65
N LEU A 53 -1.67 -11.25 6.67
CA LEU A 53 -3.09 -10.91 6.53
C LEU A 53 -3.27 -9.44 6.14
N ALA A 54 -2.50 -8.53 6.76
CA ALA A 54 -2.52 -7.12 6.39
C ALA A 54 -2.11 -6.90 4.93
N VAL A 55 -1.02 -7.52 4.48
CA VAL A 55 -0.57 -7.47 3.09
C VAL A 55 -1.65 -8.02 2.16
N ALA A 56 -2.25 -9.17 2.50
CA ALA A 56 -3.25 -9.78 1.64
C ALA A 56 -4.51 -8.91 1.52
N TYR A 57 -5.00 -8.33 2.62
CA TYR A 57 -6.10 -7.35 2.57
C TYR A 57 -5.76 -6.11 1.77
N ALA A 58 -4.54 -5.60 1.89
CA ALA A 58 -4.15 -4.44 1.12
C ALA A 58 -4.16 -4.71 -0.38
N ASN A 59 -3.71 -5.90 -0.78
CA ASN A 59 -3.67 -6.33 -2.17
C ASN A 59 -5.06 -6.71 -2.74
N THR A 60 -6.07 -6.99 -1.90
CA THR A 60 -7.47 -7.12 -2.33
C THR A 60 -8.23 -5.79 -2.33
N GLY A 61 -7.57 -4.67 -2.01
CA GLY A 61 -8.21 -3.36 -1.91
C GLY A 61 -8.95 -3.13 -0.59
N GLU A 62 -8.89 -4.08 0.35
CA GLU A 62 -9.43 -3.97 1.72
C GLU A 62 -8.48 -3.18 2.63
N VAL A 63 -8.01 -2.04 2.14
CA VAL A 63 -6.95 -1.21 2.73
C VAL A 63 -7.24 -0.80 4.17
N VAL A 64 -8.51 -0.58 4.54
CA VAL A 64 -8.92 -0.25 5.91
C VAL A 64 -8.59 -1.41 6.87
N LYS A 65 -8.91 -2.66 6.49
CA LYS A 65 -8.61 -3.83 7.31
C LYS A 65 -7.10 -4.04 7.46
N ALA A 66 -6.35 -3.80 6.39
CA ALA A 66 -4.89 -3.85 6.43
C ALA A 66 -4.33 -2.85 7.45
N TYR A 67 -4.82 -1.61 7.45
CA TYR A 67 -4.40 -0.61 8.41
C TYR A 67 -4.82 -0.93 9.84
N GLU A 68 -6.05 -1.40 10.07
CA GLU A 68 -6.48 -1.81 11.41
C GLU A 68 -5.54 -2.88 11.99
N ILE A 69 -5.08 -3.82 11.17
CA ILE A 69 -4.09 -4.81 11.61
C ILE A 69 -2.74 -4.14 11.88
N ILE A 70 -2.20 -3.36 10.94
CA ILE A 70 -0.87 -2.74 11.09
C ILE A 70 -0.84 -1.80 12.30
N ASP A 71 -1.90 -1.03 12.52
CA ASP A 71 -1.99 -0.10 13.63
C ASP A 71 -2.15 -0.85 14.96
N VAL A 72 -3.23 -1.62 15.12
CA VAL A 72 -3.54 -2.26 16.40
C VAL A 72 -2.50 -3.32 16.77
N PHE A 73 -2.11 -4.17 15.81
CA PHE A 73 -1.13 -5.21 16.07
C PHE A 73 0.30 -4.68 16.03
N GLY A 74 0.64 -3.84 15.05
CA GLY A 74 2.01 -3.33 14.88
C GLY A 74 2.47 -2.43 16.02
N ASN A 75 1.57 -1.65 16.65
CA ASN A 75 1.92 -0.86 17.84
C ASN A 75 2.35 -1.72 19.04
N ASN A 76 2.06 -3.03 19.04
CA ASN A 76 2.46 -3.97 20.08
C ASN A 76 3.70 -4.80 19.73
N VAL A 77 4.27 -4.62 18.54
CA VAL A 77 5.44 -5.38 18.07
C VAL A 77 6.62 -4.44 17.91
N SER A 78 7.72 -4.73 18.62
CA SER A 78 8.93 -3.94 18.45
C SER A 78 9.56 -4.19 17.08
N ARG A 79 10.31 -3.20 16.59
CA ARG A 79 11.12 -3.33 15.36
C ARG A 79 12.04 -4.55 15.39
N GLU A 80 12.61 -4.87 16.55
CA GLU A 80 13.48 -6.03 16.70
C GLU A 80 12.72 -7.34 16.53
N GLU A 81 11.58 -7.50 17.22
CA GLU A 81 10.72 -8.69 17.10
C GLU A 81 10.21 -8.88 15.68
N PHE A 82 9.79 -7.79 15.02
CA PHE A 82 9.35 -7.82 13.63
C PHE A 82 10.45 -8.32 12.69
N ASN A 83 11.65 -7.75 12.80
CA ASN A 83 12.79 -8.14 11.98
C ASN A 83 13.21 -9.60 12.24
N GLN A 84 13.22 -10.05 13.50
CA GLN A 84 13.51 -11.44 13.83
C GLN A 84 12.48 -12.41 13.25
N ALA A 85 11.19 -12.05 13.28
CA ALA A 85 10.12 -12.87 12.73
C ALA A 85 10.21 -13.00 11.20
N LEU A 86 10.62 -11.93 10.50
CA LEU A 86 10.74 -11.92 9.04
C LEU A 86 12.07 -12.45 8.49
N ASP A 87 13.14 -12.50 9.28
CA ASP A 87 14.48 -12.89 8.83
C ASP A 87 14.53 -14.18 7.97
N PRO A 88 13.84 -15.28 8.31
CA PRO A 88 13.84 -16.49 7.48
C PRO A 88 13.24 -16.26 6.08
N TYR A 89 12.23 -15.40 5.99
CA TYR A 89 11.53 -15.08 4.74
C TYR A 89 12.38 -14.14 3.86
N LEU A 90 13.03 -13.15 4.47
CA LEU A 90 13.93 -12.23 3.76
C LEU A 90 15.16 -12.96 3.21
N LYS A 91 15.72 -13.92 3.97
CA LYS A 91 16.80 -14.79 3.46
C LYS A 91 16.36 -15.64 2.27
N SER A 92 15.10 -16.11 2.28
CA SER A 92 14.54 -16.88 1.18
C SER A 92 14.36 -16.05 -0.10
N LEU A 93 13.98 -14.77 0.03
CA LEU A 93 13.81 -13.83 -1.09
C LEU A 93 15.10 -13.66 -1.90
N ALA A 94 16.27 -13.68 -1.25
CA ALA A 94 17.57 -13.52 -1.92
C ALA A 94 17.93 -14.68 -2.88
N THR A 95 17.12 -15.74 -2.94
CA THR A 95 17.33 -16.86 -3.86
C THR A 95 16.72 -16.57 -5.24
N TYR A 96 17.36 -17.07 -6.31
CA TYR A 96 16.89 -16.88 -7.69
C TYR A 96 15.44 -17.35 -7.91
N GLN A 97 15.00 -18.40 -7.19
CA GLN A 97 13.66 -18.94 -7.34
C GLN A 97 12.58 -18.02 -6.75
N ASN A 98 12.93 -17.19 -5.78
CA ASN A 98 11.97 -16.41 -4.98
C ASN A 98 12.06 -14.90 -5.19
N ARG A 99 13.02 -14.42 -5.97
CA ARG A 99 13.25 -12.98 -6.20
C ARG A 99 12.02 -12.20 -6.69
N ASP A 100 11.10 -12.87 -7.39
CA ASP A 100 9.90 -12.26 -7.98
C ASP A 100 8.63 -12.64 -7.17
N ASN A 101 8.79 -13.19 -5.95
CA ASN A 101 7.68 -13.57 -5.10
C ASN A 101 7.08 -12.31 -4.44
N LEU A 102 5.88 -11.93 -4.89
CA LEU A 102 5.18 -10.71 -4.43
C LEU A 102 4.99 -10.65 -2.91
N LEU A 103 4.68 -11.76 -2.24
CA LEU A 103 4.50 -11.76 -0.78
C LEU A 103 5.83 -11.46 -0.07
N LEU A 104 6.92 -12.12 -0.49
CA LEU A 104 8.24 -11.90 0.10
C LEU A 104 8.78 -10.50 -0.21
N LEU A 105 8.50 -9.96 -1.40
CA LEU A 105 8.82 -8.57 -1.75
C LEU A 105 8.06 -7.58 -0.86
N ASN A 106 6.77 -7.82 -0.59
CA ASN A 106 6.01 -6.99 0.36
C ASN A 106 6.62 -7.03 1.77
N TYR A 107 7.07 -8.21 2.23
CA TYR A 107 7.78 -8.34 3.52
C TYR A 107 9.07 -7.53 3.55
N ALA A 108 9.87 -7.60 2.48
CA ALA A 108 11.10 -6.82 2.37
C ALA A 108 10.81 -5.31 2.36
N ALA A 109 9.89 -4.86 1.50
CA ALA A 109 9.57 -3.45 1.35
C ALA A 109 9.12 -2.82 2.68
N PHE A 110 8.28 -3.52 3.42
CA PHE A 110 7.80 -3.03 4.71
C PHE A 110 8.84 -3.14 5.83
N ALA A 111 9.70 -4.17 5.82
CA ALA A 111 10.85 -4.20 6.71
C ALA A 111 11.72 -2.95 6.51
N GLU A 112 11.96 -2.53 5.26
CA GLU A 112 12.70 -1.30 5.00
C GLU A 112 11.97 -0.04 5.50
N VAL A 113 10.65 0.05 5.36
CA VAL A 113 9.84 1.14 5.94
C VAL A 113 10.00 1.19 7.47
N ILE A 114 9.84 0.06 8.16
CA ILE A 114 9.99 -0.03 9.62
C ILE A 114 11.42 0.30 10.06
N ASN A 115 12.40 -0.06 9.24
CA ASN A 115 13.80 0.24 9.48
C ASN A 115 14.20 1.68 9.13
N ARG A 116 13.28 2.46 8.52
CA ARG A 116 13.46 3.83 8.02
C ARG A 116 14.46 3.93 6.86
N ASN A 117 14.63 2.84 6.12
CA ASN A 117 15.44 2.78 4.89
C ASN A 117 14.53 3.08 3.70
N TYR A 118 14.08 4.34 3.60
CA TYR A 118 13.01 4.69 2.68
C TYR A 118 13.40 4.62 1.21
N ASP A 119 14.67 4.87 0.86
CA ASP A 119 15.16 4.68 -0.52
C ASP A 119 15.02 3.21 -0.96
N ASP A 120 15.50 2.27 -0.13
CA ASP A 120 15.39 0.82 -0.41
C ASP A 120 13.91 0.37 -0.45
N ALA A 121 13.06 0.94 0.40
CA ALA A 121 11.62 0.69 0.37
C ALA A 121 10.99 1.14 -0.95
N VAL A 122 11.35 2.33 -1.46
CA VAL A 122 10.86 2.83 -2.76
C VAL A 122 11.27 1.88 -3.87
N ASP A 123 12.54 1.47 -3.93
CA ASP A 123 13.03 0.55 -4.96
C ASP A 123 12.25 -0.79 -4.95
N LEU A 124 11.97 -1.34 -3.76
CA LEU A 124 11.19 -2.56 -3.62
C LEU A 124 9.72 -2.38 -4.03
N PHE A 125 9.09 -1.26 -3.67
CA PHE A 125 7.71 -0.99 -4.11
C PHE A 125 7.62 -0.71 -5.61
N GLU A 126 8.59 0.00 -6.19
CA GLU A 126 8.69 0.18 -7.64
C GLU A 126 8.85 -1.17 -8.34
N TYR A 127 9.65 -2.10 -7.79
CA TYR A 127 9.75 -3.46 -8.32
C TYR A 127 8.45 -4.26 -8.20
N ILE A 128 7.71 -4.13 -7.09
CA ILE A 128 6.38 -4.73 -6.97
C ILE A 128 5.43 -4.17 -8.03
N ILE A 129 5.46 -2.85 -8.29
CA ILE A 129 4.67 -2.20 -9.33
C ILE A 129 5.04 -2.70 -10.73
N GLU A 130 6.31 -2.98 -11.00
CA GLU A 130 6.72 -3.57 -12.28
C GLU A 130 6.15 -4.98 -12.50
N LEU A 131 6.10 -5.78 -11.44
CA LEU A 131 5.54 -7.15 -11.48
C LEU A 131 4.01 -7.15 -11.46
N ASP A 132 3.40 -6.20 -10.76
CA ASP A 132 1.97 -6.03 -10.56
C ASP A 132 1.57 -4.55 -10.73
N PRO A 133 1.36 -4.09 -11.98
CA PRO A 133 1.12 -2.68 -12.29
C PRO A 133 -0.20 -2.11 -11.76
N ASP A 134 -1.10 -2.98 -11.28
CA ASP A 134 -2.39 -2.63 -10.69
C ASP A 134 -2.39 -2.77 -9.16
N ASN A 135 -1.21 -2.85 -8.54
CA ASN A 135 -1.04 -2.94 -7.10
C ASN A 135 -1.24 -1.60 -6.38
N LEU A 136 -2.48 -1.30 -5.98
CA LEU A 136 -2.82 -0.07 -5.27
C LEU A 136 -1.98 0.14 -3.99
N TRP A 137 -1.72 -0.94 -3.25
CA TRP A 137 -0.93 -0.92 -2.02
C TRP A 137 0.50 -0.46 -2.27
N ALA A 138 1.16 -0.98 -3.31
CA ALA A 138 2.52 -0.61 -3.66
C ALA A 138 2.65 0.85 -4.10
N TYR A 139 1.74 1.37 -4.92
CA TYR A 139 1.74 2.81 -5.27
C TYR A 139 1.58 3.69 -4.04
N ASN A 140 0.68 3.32 -3.13
CA ASN A 140 0.44 4.07 -1.90
C ASN A 140 1.67 4.07 -0.98
N ASN A 141 2.30 2.92 -0.76
CA ASN A 141 3.47 2.86 0.12
C ASN A 141 4.73 3.46 -0.52
N ALA A 142 4.92 3.30 -1.84
CA ALA A 142 5.96 4.04 -2.56
C ALA A 142 5.78 5.55 -2.39
N ALA A 143 4.55 6.06 -2.57
CA ALA A 143 4.26 7.46 -2.37
C ALA A 143 4.53 7.91 -0.93
N ALA A 144 4.16 7.13 0.08
CA ALA A 144 4.45 7.44 1.48
C ALA A 144 5.97 7.47 1.77
N ALA A 145 6.73 6.48 1.30
CA ALA A 145 8.19 6.45 1.46
C ALA A 145 8.87 7.63 0.73
N LEU A 146 8.38 8.01 -0.46
CA LEU A 146 8.83 9.20 -1.19
C LEU A 146 8.57 10.51 -0.43
N VAL A 147 7.51 10.58 0.39
CA VAL A 147 7.28 11.74 1.27
C VAL A 147 8.35 11.84 2.35
N GLU A 148 8.82 10.72 2.89
CA GLU A 148 9.86 10.69 3.93
C GLU A 148 11.24 11.11 3.40
N ILE A 149 11.55 10.81 2.14
CA ILE A 149 12.79 11.27 1.46
C ILE A 149 12.62 12.60 0.70
N GLU A 150 11.51 13.31 0.92
CA GLU A 150 11.21 14.62 0.34
C GLU A 150 11.09 14.67 -1.21
N GLU A 151 10.92 13.52 -1.87
CA GLU A 151 10.68 13.38 -3.31
C GLU A 151 9.19 13.64 -3.66
N PHE A 152 8.72 14.83 -3.28
CA PHE A 152 7.31 15.19 -3.26
C PHE A 152 6.59 15.13 -4.61
N ASP A 153 7.27 15.42 -5.73
CA ASP A 153 6.63 15.36 -7.04
C ASP A 153 6.36 13.91 -7.48
N LYS A 154 7.30 13.00 -7.20
CA LYS A 154 7.08 11.57 -7.42
C LYS A 154 6.00 11.03 -6.49
N ALA A 155 6.02 11.41 -5.22
CA ALA A 155 5.00 11.02 -4.25
C ALA A 155 3.59 11.42 -4.73
N MET A 156 3.42 12.64 -5.23
CA MET A 156 2.16 13.11 -5.79
C MET A 156 1.72 12.29 -7.02
N ASN A 157 2.65 11.97 -7.92
CA ASN A 157 2.36 11.17 -9.11
C ASN A 157 1.87 9.77 -8.75
N TYR A 158 2.52 9.10 -7.79
CA TYR A 158 2.09 7.77 -7.34
C TYR A 158 0.77 7.82 -6.56
N ALA A 159 0.56 8.83 -5.71
CA ALA A 159 -0.73 9.02 -5.05
C ALA A 159 -1.86 9.31 -6.07
N ASP A 160 -1.59 10.06 -7.13
CA ASP A 160 -2.56 10.31 -8.20
C ASP A 160 -2.85 9.04 -9.01
N LYS A 161 -1.82 8.22 -9.27
CA LYS A 161 -1.99 6.92 -9.91
C LYS A 161 -2.86 5.99 -9.05
N ALA A 162 -2.59 5.88 -7.75
CA ALA A 162 -3.40 5.13 -6.80
C ALA A 162 -4.87 5.62 -6.79
N LEU A 163 -5.11 6.93 -6.72
CA LEU A 163 -6.45 7.51 -6.76
C LEU A 163 -7.18 7.25 -8.09
N SER A 164 -6.45 7.13 -9.20
CA SER A 164 -7.04 6.80 -10.50
C SER A 164 -7.53 5.35 -10.59
N MET A 165 -6.94 4.45 -9.79
CA MET A 165 -7.32 3.05 -9.70
C MET A 165 -8.49 2.88 -8.73
N GLN A 166 -8.37 3.48 -7.54
CA GLN A 166 -9.43 3.45 -6.54
C GLN A 166 -9.34 4.70 -5.67
N ASN A 167 -10.46 5.41 -5.54
CA ASN A 167 -10.56 6.51 -4.59
C ASN A 167 -10.47 5.96 -3.15
N ASN A 168 -9.45 6.37 -2.40
CA ASN A 168 -9.18 5.88 -1.05
C ASN A 168 -8.64 7.02 -0.14
N GLU A 169 -8.83 6.89 1.17
CA GLU A 169 -8.42 7.91 2.14
C GLU A 169 -6.90 8.04 2.28
N TYR A 170 -6.15 6.95 2.06
CA TYR A 170 -4.71 6.92 2.27
C TYR A 170 -3.94 7.75 1.24
N SER A 171 -4.26 7.61 -0.05
CA SER A 171 -3.67 8.45 -1.09
C SER A 171 -4.00 9.93 -0.87
N HIS A 172 -5.20 10.24 -0.36
CA HIS A 172 -5.56 11.61 0.03
C HIS A 172 -4.71 12.10 1.20
N LEU A 173 -4.50 11.29 2.23
CA LEU A 173 -3.62 11.62 3.36
C LEU A 173 -2.20 11.93 2.88
N ILE A 174 -1.61 11.08 2.03
CA ILE A 174 -0.26 11.30 1.45
C ILE A 174 -0.18 12.64 0.74
N LYS A 175 -1.15 12.96 -0.13
CA LYS A 175 -1.19 14.27 -0.80
C LYS A 175 -1.33 15.40 0.20
N GLY A 176 -2.10 15.21 1.27
CA GLY A 176 -2.22 16.14 2.39
C GLY A 176 -0.88 16.43 3.04
N LEU A 177 -0.11 15.38 3.37
CA LEU A 177 1.24 15.47 3.93
C LEU A 177 2.20 16.20 2.99
N VAL A 178 2.18 15.89 1.69
CA VAL A 178 2.98 16.61 0.68
C VAL A 178 2.64 18.10 0.67
N TYR A 179 1.36 18.45 0.61
CA TYR A 179 0.94 19.85 0.62
C TYR A 179 1.33 20.55 1.92
N TYR A 180 1.24 19.86 3.07
CA TYR A 180 1.64 20.39 4.37
C TYR A 180 3.13 20.69 4.40
N LYS A 181 3.99 19.72 4.02
CA LYS A 181 5.45 19.89 3.96
C LYS A 181 5.88 21.00 2.99
N ARG A 182 5.10 21.23 1.92
CA ARG A 182 5.27 22.36 0.98
C ARG A 182 4.69 23.70 1.48
N GLY A 183 4.14 23.78 2.68
CA GLY A 183 3.52 24.98 3.24
C GLY A 183 2.18 25.37 2.61
N ASN A 184 1.57 24.48 1.82
CA ASN A 184 0.28 24.70 1.18
C ASN A 184 -0.87 24.23 2.07
N TYR A 185 -1.06 24.91 3.20
CA TYR A 185 -1.97 24.48 4.25
C TYR A 185 -3.43 24.38 3.82
N VAL A 186 -3.88 25.23 2.87
CA VAL A 186 -5.25 25.17 2.34
C VAL A 186 -5.49 23.87 1.57
N ARG A 187 -4.54 23.48 0.70
CA ARG A 187 -4.66 22.21 -0.02
C ARG A 187 -4.46 21.02 0.91
N ALA A 188 -3.56 21.12 1.89
CA ALA A 188 -3.38 20.09 2.91
C ALA A 188 -4.69 19.85 3.68
N LEU A 189 -5.35 20.90 4.17
CA LEU A 189 -6.64 20.80 4.86
C LEU A 189 -7.73 20.22 3.96
N PHE A 190 -7.79 20.62 2.69
CA PHE A 190 -8.72 20.01 1.74
C PHE A 190 -8.48 18.51 1.60
N GLN A 191 -7.24 18.06 1.47
CA GLN A 191 -6.93 16.63 1.43
C GLN A 191 -7.27 15.93 2.74
N ALA A 192 -7.01 16.54 3.90
CA ALA A 192 -7.39 15.99 5.20
C ALA A 192 -8.91 15.75 5.32
N THR A 193 -9.74 16.59 4.70
CA THR A 193 -11.21 16.36 4.63
C THR A 193 -11.59 15.14 3.80
N ARG A 194 -10.74 14.74 2.85
CA ARG A 194 -10.91 13.55 2.00
C ARG A 194 -10.33 12.29 2.63
N SER A 195 -9.58 12.42 3.72
CA SER A 195 -8.98 11.33 4.50
C SER A 195 -9.41 11.39 5.96
N ARG A 196 -10.66 11.80 6.22
CA ARG A 196 -11.10 12.24 7.56
C ARG A 196 -10.99 11.14 8.60
N SER A 197 -11.35 9.91 8.27
CA SER A 197 -11.33 8.81 9.25
C SER A 197 -9.89 8.49 9.65
N LEU A 198 -9.01 8.37 8.67
CA LEU A 198 -7.59 8.08 8.90
C LEU A 198 -6.85 9.25 9.57
N PHE A 199 -7.11 10.47 9.13
CA PHE A 199 -6.52 11.68 9.73
C PHE A 199 -6.89 11.79 11.22
N ARG A 200 -8.12 11.42 11.58
CA ARG A 200 -8.57 11.43 12.96
C ARG A 200 -7.87 10.36 13.81
N ALA A 201 -7.73 9.15 13.29
CA ALA A 201 -7.03 8.07 14.00
C ALA A 201 -5.59 8.50 14.36
N LEU A 202 -4.82 8.96 13.38
CA LEU A 202 -3.44 9.40 13.58
C LEU A 202 -3.30 10.59 14.54
N ALA A 203 -4.24 11.55 14.47
CA ALA A 203 -4.23 12.71 15.36
C ALA A 203 -4.60 12.35 16.81
N GLU A 204 -5.38 11.29 17.02
CA GLU A 204 -5.68 10.79 18.36
C GLU A 204 -4.45 10.11 18.98
N ASP A 205 -3.64 9.38 18.20
CA ASP A 205 -2.40 8.74 18.67
C ASP A 205 -1.31 9.77 19.03
N GLU A 206 -1.03 10.74 18.13
CA GLU A 206 -0.08 11.83 18.43
C GLU A 206 -0.49 12.65 19.67
N TYR A 207 -1.80 12.82 19.89
CA TYR A 207 -2.31 13.51 21.07
C TYR A 207 -2.10 12.70 22.35
N GLN A 208 -2.21 11.37 22.30
CA GLN A 208 -1.92 10.53 23.46
C GLN A 208 -0.42 10.54 23.80
N ASP A 209 0.46 10.44 22.81
CA ASP A 209 1.91 10.50 23.01
C ASP A 209 2.34 11.83 23.64
N PHE A 210 1.80 12.96 23.14
CA PHE A 210 2.05 14.29 23.72
C PHE A 210 1.59 14.44 25.18
N MET A 211 0.53 13.73 25.58
CA MET A 211 0.01 13.79 26.96
C MET A 211 0.76 12.85 27.92
N ASN A 212 1.53 11.90 27.38
CA ASN A 212 2.26 10.90 28.14
C ASN A 212 3.78 11.20 28.27
N GLU A 213 4.28 12.28 27.64
CA GLU A 213 5.61 12.88 27.86
C GLU A 213 5.60 13.94 28.98
#